data_AF-A0A0K1XGL3-F1
#
_entry.id   AF-A0A0K1XGL3-F1
#
_cell.length_a   1.000
_cell.length_b   1.000
_cell.length_c   1.000
_cell.angle_alpha   90.00
_cell.angle_beta   90.00
_cell.angle_gamma   90.00
#
_symmetry.space_group_name_H-M   'P 1'
#
loop_
_entity.id
_entity.type
_entity.pdbx_description
1 polymer ?
#
loop_
_entity_poly.entity_id
_entity_poly.type
_entity_poly.pdbx_seq_one_letter_code
_entity_poly.pdbx_strand_id
1 'polypeptide(L)'
;MSYIHQALFTYYWGVKGMQCPKCDYEPTDYEQKRSKDQCPECGVYYAKFDAKQEAKIKAESEQSQTKLTQPTPSYQPVNRISIKNANPVVVVDIEMTFWSMVVFMVKWAFASIPAFIIIMATVVVASNILGALIAG
;
A
#
# COMPACT_ATOMS: atom_id res chain seq x y z
N MET A 1 -23.75 8.95 16.74
CA MET A 1 -23.38 8.44 15.41
C MET A 1 -21.94 8.76 14.98
N SER A 2 -20.96 8.90 15.90
CA SER A 2 -19.56 9.25 15.52
C SER A 2 -18.52 8.14 15.74
N TYR A 3 -18.86 7.08 16.51
CA TYR A 3 -17.90 6.03 16.89
C TYR A 3 -17.87 4.83 15.91
N ILE A 4 -18.98 4.55 15.22
CA ILE A 4 -19.10 3.39 14.32
C ILE A 4 -18.23 3.56 13.07
N HIS A 5 -18.03 4.80 12.60
CA HIS A 5 -17.17 5.09 11.45
C HIS A 5 -15.67 4.96 11.77
N GLN A 6 -15.27 5.19 13.02
CA GLN A 6 -13.88 5.06 13.47
C GLN A 6 -13.47 3.59 13.64
N ALA A 7 -14.41 2.74 14.06
CA ALA A 7 -14.21 1.30 14.17
C ALA A 7 -14.07 0.60 12.79
N LEU A 8 -14.77 1.08 11.76
CA LEU A 8 -14.64 0.53 10.40
C LEU A 8 -13.35 0.99 9.70
N PHE A 9 -12.85 2.20 10.00
CA PHE A 9 -11.60 2.70 9.43
C PHE A 9 -10.37 1.91 9.94
N THR A 10 -10.40 1.48 11.20
CA THR A 10 -9.35 0.62 11.79
C THR A 10 -9.44 -0.82 11.29
N TYR A 11 -10.65 -1.37 11.07
CA TYR A 11 -10.82 -2.71 10.47
C TYR A 11 -10.28 -2.82 9.03
N TYR A 12 -10.23 -1.72 8.26
CA TYR A 12 -9.71 -1.71 6.89
C TYR A 12 -8.20 -1.44 6.76
N TRP A 13 -7.52 -1.14 7.88
CA TRP A 13 -6.06 -0.96 7.98
C TRP A 13 -5.46 -2.01 8.94
N GLY A 14 -5.91 -3.26 8.80
CA GLY A 14 -5.40 -4.38 9.58
C GLY A 14 -3.92 -4.64 9.30
N VAL A 15 -3.06 -4.17 10.21
CA VAL A 15 -1.74 -4.75 10.45
C VAL A 15 -2.01 -6.21 10.81
N LYS A 16 -1.78 -7.14 9.87
CA LYS A 16 -1.82 -8.57 10.15
C LYS A 16 -0.88 -8.81 11.34
N GLY A 17 -1.39 -9.46 12.39
CA GLY A 17 -0.56 -9.97 13.47
C GLY A 17 0.58 -10.82 12.89
N MET A 18 1.63 -11.05 13.69
CA MET A 18 2.77 -11.89 13.29
C MET A 18 2.33 -13.35 13.14
N GLN A 19 1.59 -13.64 12.06
CA GLN A 19 1.13 -14.96 11.69
C GLN A 19 2.34 -15.80 11.37
N CYS A 20 2.40 -17.02 11.91
CA CYS A 20 3.52 -17.91 11.64
C CYS A 20 3.55 -18.24 10.13
N PRO A 21 4.63 -17.92 9.38
CA PRO A 21 4.67 -18.08 7.92
C PRO A 21 4.67 -19.55 7.46
N LYS A 22 4.67 -20.51 8.40
CA LYS A 22 4.63 -21.94 8.10
C LYS A 22 3.27 -22.60 8.36
N CYS A 23 2.51 -22.10 9.33
CA CYS A 23 1.25 -22.74 9.73
C CYS A 23 0.08 -21.77 9.93
N ASP A 24 0.25 -20.47 9.63
CA ASP A 24 -0.77 -19.42 9.74
C ASP A 24 -1.46 -19.37 11.13
N TYR A 25 -0.77 -19.89 12.15
CA TYR A 25 -1.25 -19.91 13.52
C TYR A 25 -0.93 -18.58 14.19
N GLU A 26 -1.94 -17.97 14.80
CA GLU A 26 -1.81 -16.74 15.56
C GLU A 26 -1.58 -17.07 17.05
N PRO A 27 -0.40 -16.77 17.60
CA PRO A 27 -0.10 -17.06 18.99
C PRO A 27 -0.84 -16.09 19.90
N THR A 28 -1.42 -16.64 20.97
CA THR A 28 -2.01 -15.85 22.05
C THR A 28 -0.92 -15.22 22.93
N ASP A 29 -1.24 -14.12 23.62
CA ASP A 29 -0.28 -13.39 24.46
C ASP A 29 0.37 -14.25 25.57
N TYR A 30 -0.31 -15.31 26.00
CA TYR A 30 0.19 -16.24 27.02
C TYR A 30 1.20 -17.26 26.46
N GLU A 31 0.98 -17.76 25.23
CA GLU A 31 1.91 -18.67 24.55
C GLU A 31 3.17 -17.93 24.08
N GLN A 32 3.01 -16.69 23.62
CA GLN A 32 4.14 -15.87 23.14
C GLN A 32 5.17 -15.56 24.24
N LYS A 33 4.72 -15.40 25.50
CA LYS A 33 5.63 -15.20 26.64
C LYS A 33 6.35 -16.49 27.05
N ARG A 34 5.77 -17.66 26.77
CA ARG A 34 6.27 -18.96 27.23
C ARG A 34 7.30 -19.56 26.28
N SER A 35 7.10 -19.42 24.97
CA SER A 35 7.98 -19.96 23.93
C SER A 35 8.42 -18.85 22.98
N LYS A 36 9.28 -17.96 23.48
CA LYS A 36 9.73 -16.73 22.79
C LYS A 36 10.29 -16.98 21.39
N ASP A 37 10.86 -18.16 21.16
CA ASP A 37 11.55 -18.49 19.92
C ASP A 37 10.89 -19.61 19.12
N GLN A 38 9.82 -20.27 19.59
CA GLN A 38 9.23 -21.45 18.94
C GLN A 38 7.71 -21.34 18.80
N CYS A 39 7.19 -21.71 17.63
CA CYS A 39 5.76 -21.88 17.41
C CYS A 39 5.28 -23.20 18.05
N PRO A 40 4.24 -23.19 18.89
CA PRO A 40 3.74 -24.40 19.57
C PRO A 40 3.04 -25.39 18.63
N GLU A 41 2.47 -24.91 17.53
CA GLU A 41 1.74 -25.75 16.56
C GLU A 41 2.64 -26.45 15.55
N CYS A 42 3.60 -25.73 14.95
CA CYS A 42 4.46 -26.30 13.89
C CYS A 42 5.93 -26.50 14.31
N GLY A 43 6.27 -26.16 15.56
CA GLY A 43 7.60 -26.39 16.16
C GLY A 43 8.72 -25.55 15.55
N VAL A 44 8.40 -24.54 14.74
CA VAL A 44 9.42 -23.74 14.05
C VAL A 44 9.92 -22.57 14.86
N TYR A 45 11.19 -22.26 14.64
CA TYR A 45 11.83 -21.14 15.30
C TYR A 45 11.68 -19.85 14.51
N TYR A 46 10.93 -18.87 15.01
CA TYR A 46 10.67 -17.59 14.31
C TYR A 46 11.97 -16.89 13.87
N ALA A 47 12.98 -16.84 14.75
CA ALA A 47 14.30 -16.27 14.45
C ALA A 47 15.01 -16.90 13.22
N LYS A 48 14.77 -18.20 12.96
CA LYS A 48 15.35 -18.89 11.79
C LYS A 48 14.59 -18.58 10.50
N PHE A 49 13.32 -18.21 10.59
CA PHE A 49 12.51 -17.84 9.43
C PHE A 49 12.80 -16.42 8.99
N ASP A 50 13.01 -15.49 9.91
CA ASP A 50 13.34 -14.10 9.58
C ASP A 50 14.72 -14.00 8.91
N ALA A 51 15.73 -14.67 9.47
CA ALA A 51 17.06 -14.74 8.85
C ALA A 51 17.04 -15.42 7.46
N LYS A 52 16.17 -16.42 7.27
CA LYS A 52 16.03 -17.11 5.98
C LYS A 52 15.21 -16.29 4.99
N GLN A 53 14.22 -15.52 5.44
CA GLN A 53 13.45 -14.60 4.61
C GLN A 53 14.30 -13.43 4.15
N GLU A 54 15.12 -12.85 5.03
CA GLU A 54 16.05 -11.79 4.63
C GLU A 54 17.13 -12.30 3.66
N ALA A 55 17.65 -13.52 3.87
CA ALA A 55 18.58 -14.14 2.94
C ALA A 55 17.92 -14.49 1.60
N LYS A 56 16.64 -14.89 1.61
CA LYS A 56 15.85 -15.11 0.39
C LYS A 56 15.48 -13.81 -0.31
N ILE A 57 15.11 -12.74 0.39
CA ILE A 57 14.83 -11.43 -0.23
C ILE A 57 16.11 -10.87 -0.86
N LYS A 58 17.27 -11.07 -0.23
CA LYS A 58 18.58 -10.69 -0.79
C LYS A 58 19.03 -11.59 -1.95
N ALA A 59 18.66 -12.87 -1.96
CA ALA A 59 18.94 -13.78 -3.06
C ALA A 59 17.91 -13.71 -4.20
N GLU A 60 16.66 -13.35 -3.91
CA GLU A 60 15.55 -13.21 -4.86
C GLU A 60 15.54 -11.83 -5.51
N SER A 61 16.16 -10.81 -4.86
CA SER A 61 16.61 -9.60 -5.56
C SER A 61 17.69 -9.86 -6.63
N GLU A 62 18.31 -11.04 -6.64
CA GLU A 62 19.21 -11.49 -7.71
C GLU A 62 18.61 -12.64 -8.58
N GLN A 63 17.45 -13.21 -8.21
CA GLN A 63 16.82 -14.32 -8.95
C GLN A 63 15.53 -13.94 -9.68
N SER A 64 14.89 -12.80 -9.42
CA SER A 64 13.84 -12.27 -10.32
C SER A 64 14.38 -11.73 -11.65
N GLN A 65 15.70 -11.76 -11.88
CA GLN A 65 16.28 -11.37 -13.17
C GLN A 65 16.89 -12.52 -13.98
N THR A 66 16.73 -13.79 -13.60
CA THR A 66 17.21 -14.91 -14.45
C THR A 66 16.37 -16.19 -14.34
N LYS A 67 15.12 -16.18 -14.86
CA LYS A 67 14.56 -17.32 -15.63
C LYS A 67 13.20 -17.01 -16.28
N LEU A 68 13.26 -16.72 -17.59
CA LEU A 68 12.31 -17.03 -18.69
C LEU A 68 10.80 -16.80 -18.42
N THR A 69 10.06 -15.94 -19.11
CA THR A 69 10.00 -15.75 -20.58
C THR A 69 9.26 -14.46 -20.89
N GLN A 70 9.70 -13.80 -21.95
CA GLN A 70 9.18 -12.59 -22.59
C GLN A 70 7.64 -12.55 -22.73
N PRO A 71 7.05 -11.35 -22.70
CA PRO A 71 6.73 -10.71 -23.97
C PRO A 71 7.32 -9.30 -24.09
N THR A 72 8.13 -9.10 -25.13
CA THR A 72 8.56 -7.79 -25.62
C THR A 72 7.36 -6.94 -26.05
N PRO A 73 7.39 -5.64 -25.71
CA PRO A 73 7.46 -4.63 -26.75
C PRO A 73 8.82 -3.94 -26.69
N SER A 74 9.32 -3.56 -27.86
CA SER A 74 10.70 -3.15 -28.07
C SER A 74 11.08 -1.89 -27.28
N TYR A 75 11.95 -2.05 -26.27
CA TYR A 75 12.70 -0.92 -25.73
C TYR A 75 14.10 -0.93 -26.36
N GLN A 76 14.31 0.00 -27.29
CA GLN A 76 15.61 0.25 -27.92
C GLN A 76 16.54 0.84 -26.84
N PRO A 77 17.76 0.28 -26.62
CA PRO A 77 18.69 0.89 -25.69
C PRO A 77 19.23 2.19 -26.29
N VAL A 78 18.63 3.32 -25.92
CA VAL A 78 19.16 4.64 -26.27
C VAL A 78 20.57 4.79 -25.71
N ASN A 79 21.45 5.18 -26.62
CA ASN A 79 22.89 5.34 -26.49
C ASN A 79 23.32 5.88 -25.12
N ARG A 80 24.29 5.20 -24.51
CA ARG A 80 24.84 5.47 -23.18
C ARG A 80 25.72 6.72 -23.24
N ILE A 81 25.09 7.88 -23.37
CA ILE A 81 25.75 9.14 -23.07
C ILE A 81 26.01 9.10 -21.56
N SER A 82 27.28 8.99 -21.20
CA SER A 82 27.75 8.96 -19.81
C SER A 82 27.54 10.34 -19.18
N ILE A 83 26.30 10.61 -18.79
CA ILE A 83 25.95 11.72 -17.92
C ILE A 83 26.34 11.27 -16.51
N LYS A 84 27.40 11.87 -15.95
CA LYS A 84 27.92 11.56 -14.61
C LYS A 84 26.92 11.81 -13.45
N ASN A 85 25.67 12.17 -13.77
CA ASN A 85 24.55 12.38 -12.85
C ASN A 85 23.26 11.69 -13.36
N ALA A 86 23.34 10.54 -14.03
CA ALA A 86 22.17 9.78 -14.44
C ALA A 86 21.72 8.84 -13.31
N ASN A 87 20.71 9.27 -12.53
CA ASN A 87 20.05 8.37 -11.59
C ASN A 87 19.29 7.29 -12.39
N PRO A 88 19.55 6.00 -12.16
CA PRO A 88 18.80 4.93 -12.81
C PRO A 88 17.35 4.98 -12.31
N VAL A 89 16.44 5.43 -13.19
CA VAL A 89 15.00 5.37 -12.95
C VAL A 89 14.53 4.00 -13.41
N VAL A 90 14.31 3.11 -12.45
CA VAL A 90 13.62 1.84 -12.71
C VAL A 90 12.13 2.14 -12.70
N VAL A 91 11.51 2.07 -13.88
CA VAL A 91 10.06 2.13 -14.01
C VAL A 91 9.54 0.77 -13.58
N VAL A 92 9.04 0.68 -12.35
CA VAL A 92 8.34 -0.51 -11.86
C VAL A 92 6.93 -0.46 -12.43
N ASP A 93 6.60 -1.41 -13.31
CA ASP A 93 5.23 -1.64 -13.73
C ASP A 93 4.47 -2.19 -12.53
N ILE A 94 3.52 -1.39 -12.05
CA ILE A 94 2.79 -1.72 -10.84
C ILE A 94 1.68 -2.70 -11.22
N GLU A 95 1.92 -3.97 -10.94
CA GLU A 95 0.92 -5.04 -11.05
C GLU A 95 -0.14 -4.85 -9.97
N MET A 96 -1.05 -3.90 -10.16
CA MET A 96 -2.17 -3.68 -9.27
C MET A 96 -3.34 -4.54 -9.70
N THR A 97 -3.72 -5.49 -8.83
CA THR A 97 -4.93 -6.31 -9.00
C THR A 97 -6.15 -5.41 -9.21
N PHE A 98 -7.11 -5.87 -10.02
CA PHE A 98 -8.33 -5.12 -10.38
C PHE A 98 -9.04 -4.51 -9.15
N TRP A 99 -9.01 -5.23 -8.03
CA TRP A 99 -9.59 -4.79 -6.76
C TRP A 99 -8.89 -3.57 -6.14
N SER A 100 -7.56 -3.49 -6.21
CA SER A 100 -6.83 -2.31 -5.73
C SER A 100 -7.18 -1.06 -6.53
N MET A 101 -7.43 -1.20 -7.83
CA MET A 101 -7.84 -0.08 -8.68
C MET A 101 -9.23 0.45 -8.30
N VAL A 102 -10.19 -0.45 -8.06
CA VAL A 102 -11.57 -0.08 -7.73
C VAL A 102 -11.67 0.56 -6.35
N VAL A 103 -10.99 0.01 -5.35
CA VAL A 103 -11.01 0.57 -3.98
C VAL A 103 -10.43 1.98 -3.96
N PHE A 104 -9.41 2.26 -4.78
CA PHE A 104 -8.87 3.60 -4.92
C PHE A 104 -9.91 4.57 -5.51
N MET A 105 -10.58 4.20 -6.61
CA MET A 105 -11.62 5.02 -7.22
C MET A 105 -12.79 5.31 -6.28
N VAL A 106 -13.25 4.31 -5.53
CA VAL A 106 -14.35 4.45 -4.59
C VAL A 106 -13.99 5.40 -3.44
N LYS A 107 -12.75 5.32 -2.92
CA LYS A 107 -12.28 6.24 -1.87
C LYS A 107 -12.22 7.69 -2.37
N TRP A 108 -11.78 7.92 -3.61
CA TRP A 108 -11.79 9.25 -4.21
C TRP A 108 -13.20 9.81 -4.41
N ALA A 109 -14.15 8.96 -4.80
CA ALA A 109 -15.54 9.38 -4.95
C ALA A 109 -16.18 9.79 -3.61
N PHE A 110 -15.94 9.06 -2.52
CA PHE A 110 -16.45 9.46 -1.21
C PHE A 110 -15.77 10.71 -0.65
N ALA A 111 -14.50 10.95 -1.00
CA ALA A 111 -13.78 12.15 -0.62
C ALA A 111 -14.27 13.41 -1.37
N SER A 112 -14.84 13.29 -2.57
CA SER A 112 -15.31 14.45 -3.35
C SER A 112 -16.65 15.02 -2.86
N ILE A 113 -17.51 14.20 -2.23
CA ILE A 113 -18.80 14.63 -1.67
C ILE A 113 -18.66 15.78 -0.65
N PRO A 114 -17.81 15.67 0.40
CA PRO A 114 -17.62 16.78 1.33
C PRO A 114 -16.96 18.00 0.67
N ALA A 115 -16.08 17.80 -0.32
CA ALA A 115 -15.48 18.92 -1.06
C ALA A 115 -16.54 19.71 -1.86
N PHE A 116 -17.51 19.04 -2.48
CA PHE A 116 -18.60 19.70 -3.21
C PHE A 116 -19.48 20.58 -2.31
N ILE A 117 -19.78 20.12 -1.09
CA ILE A 117 -20.56 20.89 -0.12
C ILE A 117 -19.85 22.20 0.24
N ILE A 118 -18.53 22.14 0.47
CA ILE A 118 -17.71 23.31 0.81
C ILE A 118 -17.65 24.28 -0.37
N ILE A 119 -17.48 23.78 -1.59
CA ILE A 119 -17.45 24.62 -2.81
C ILE A 119 -18.79 25.34 -2.97
N MET A 120 -19.91 24.63 -2.86
CA MET A 120 -21.25 25.24 -3.01
C MET A 120 -21.49 26.33 -1.96
N ALA A 121 -21.16 26.08 -0.69
CA ALA A 121 -21.29 27.08 0.36
C ALA A 121 -20.46 28.34 0.05
N THR A 122 -19.22 28.16 -0.41
CA THR A 122 -18.32 29.28 -0.71
C THR A 122 -18.81 30.09 -1.91
N VAL A 123 -19.30 29.43 -2.96
CA VAL A 123 -19.85 30.10 -4.15
C VAL A 123 -21.09 30.92 -3.80
N VAL A 124 -22.00 30.38 -2.98
CA VAL A 124 -23.19 31.12 -2.53
C VAL A 124 -22.78 32.36 -1.72
N VAL A 125 -21.83 32.24 -0.80
CA VAL A 125 -21.36 33.40 -0.02
C VAL A 125 -20.72 34.45 -0.95
N ALA A 126 -19.86 34.01 -1.86
CA ALA A 126 -19.19 34.91 -2.80
C ALA A 126 -20.18 35.62 -3.74
N SER A 127 -21.20 34.92 -4.25
CA SER A 127 -22.19 35.50 -5.16
C SER A 127 -23.13 36.48 -4.44
N ASN A 128 -23.46 36.26 -3.17
CA ASN A 128 -24.23 37.21 -2.37
C ASN A 128 -23.44 38.51 -2.13
N ILE A 129 -22.15 38.41 -1.81
CA ILE A 129 -21.29 39.59 -1.60
C ILE A 129 -21.14 40.38 -2.91
N LEU A 130 -20.86 39.67 -4.02
CA LEU A 130 -20.68 40.29 -5.32
C LEU A 130 -21.99 40.89 -5.85
N GLY A 131 -23.11 40.19 -5.69
CA GLY A 131 -24.44 40.66 -6.08
C GLY A 131 -24.87 41.90 -5.28
N ALA A 132 -24.60 41.94 -3.98
CA ALA A 132 -24.88 43.10 -3.13
C ALA A 132 -24.05 44.33 -3.52
N LEU A 133 -22.81 44.13 -4.01
CA LEU A 133 -21.94 45.22 -4.49
C LEU A 133 -22.31 45.76 -5.86
N ILE A 134 -22.90 44.94 -6.74
CA ILE A 134 -23.26 45.32 -8.11
C ILE A 134 -24.69 45.88 -8.20
N ALA A 135 -25.61 45.37 -7.38
CA ALA A 135 -27.02 45.78 -7.36
C ALA A 135 -27.35 46.83 -6.29
N GLY A 136 -26.41 47.13 -5.38
CA GLY A 136 -26.52 48.16 -4.36
C GLY A 136 -26.01 49.52 -4.81
#